data_AF-A0A095SP95-F1
#
_entry.id   AF-A0A095SP95-F1
#
_cell.length_a   1.000
_cell.length_b   1.000
_cell.length_c   1.000
_cell.angle_alpha   90.00
_cell.angle_beta   90.00
_cell.angle_gamma   90.00
#
_symmetry.space_group_name_H-M   'P 1'
#
loop_
_entity.id
_entity.type
_entity.pdbx_description
1 polymer ?
#
loop_
_entity_poly.entity_id
_entity_poly.type
_entity_poly.pdbx_seq_one_letter_code
_entity_poly.pdbx_strand_id
1 'polypeptide(L)'
;MSNLSDQDRQSGDTRQLLPAIQQHQQSLLRNLHSHHGFEDSTVFPAIRLKHPRLNVAIDLMEKDHQALDQLLHMLHQRAQAAPSSLISSAILDTARNQAADLEALLHGHMQNEEEILVPCYLIYG
;
A
#
# COMPACT_ATOMS: atom_id res chain seq x y z
N MET A 1 -12.84 -29.12 -31.48
CA MET A 1 -11.84 -29.40 -30.43
C MET A 1 -11.29 -28.06 -29.95
N SER A 2 -11.47 -27.80 -28.66
CA SER A 2 -10.64 -26.96 -27.78
C SER A 2 -10.55 -25.45 -28.06
N ASN A 3 -11.43 -24.68 -27.40
CA ASN A 3 -11.14 -23.30 -26.98
C ASN A 3 -11.60 -23.00 -25.51
N LEU A 4 -11.83 -24.06 -24.71
CA LEU A 4 -12.18 -23.99 -23.29
C LEU A 4 -10.95 -23.96 -22.35
N SER A 5 -9.73 -23.71 -22.86
CA SER A 5 -8.52 -24.16 -22.14
C SER A 5 -7.67 -23.12 -21.42
N ASP A 6 -7.83 -21.82 -21.69
CA ASP A 6 -7.00 -20.76 -21.06
C ASP A 6 -7.79 -19.83 -20.15
N GLN A 7 -8.97 -19.35 -20.57
CA GLN A 7 -9.83 -18.50 -19.74
C GLN A 7 -10.38 -19.25 -18.51
N ASP A 8 -10.75 -20.52 -18.67
CA ASP A 8 -11.25 -21.35 -17.57
C ASP A 8 -10.12 -21.71 -16.58
N ARG A 9 -8.89 -21.91 -17.08
CA ARG A 9 -7.69 -22.12 -16.23
C ARG A 9 -7.31 -20.86 -15.46
N GLN A 10 -7.21 -19.70 -16.12
CA GLN A 10 -6.93 -18.42 -15.47
C GLN A 10 -8.00 -18.06 -14.43
N SER A 11 -9.27 -18.34 -14.73
CA SER A 11 -10.39 -18.10 -13.80
C SER A 11 -10.37 -19.05 -12.59
N GLY A 12 -9.95 -20.30 -12.79
CA GLY A 12 -9.74 -21.29 -11.73
C GLY A 12 -8.60 -20.90 -10.78
N ASP A 13 -7.45 -20.52 -11.32
CA ASP A 13 -6.27 -20.10 -10.54
C ASP A 13 -6.54 -18.79 -9.80
N THR A 14 -7.21 -17.83 -10.43
CA THR A 14 -7.56 -16.54 -9.80
C THR A 14 -8.49 -16.74 -8.59
N ARG A 15 -9.47 -17.66 -8.67
CA ARG A 15 -10.33 -18.00 -7.53
C ARG A 15 -9.57 -18.61 -6.37
N GLN A 16 -8.54 -19.41 -6.63
CA GLN A 16 -7.73 -20.03 -5.59
C GLN A 16 -6.80 -19.02 -4.90
N LEU A 17 -6.31 -18.01 -5.64
CA LEU A 17 -5.41 -16.99 -5.11
C LEU A 17 -6.14 -15.84 -4.37
N LEU A 18 -7.41 -15.60 -4.67
CA LEU A 18 -8.16 -14.47 -4.13
C LEU A 18 -8.16 -14.39 -2.58
N PRO A 19 -8.36 -15.48 -1.82
CA PRO A 19 -8.29 -15.43 -0.35
C PRO A 19 -6.90 -15.05 0.17
N ALA A 20 -5.83 -15.54 -0.48
CA ALA A 20 -4.46 -15.21 -0.11
C ALA A 20 -4.15 -13.73 -0.37
N ILE A 21 -4.62 -13.19 -1.49
CA ILE A 21 -4.51 -11.77 -1.83
C ILE A 21 -5.26 -10.92 -0.81
N GLN A 22 -6.50 -11.27 -0.48
CA GLN A 22 -7.32 -10.56 0.52
C GLN A 22 -6.64 -10.54 1.89
N GLN A 23 -6.12 -11.69 2.36
CA GLN A 23 -5.40 -11.79 3.62
C GLN A 23 -4.13 -10.94 3.62
N HIS A 24 -3.36 -10.96 2.52
CA HIS A 24 -2.15 -10.15 2.39
C HIS A 24 -2.46 -8.66 2.42
N GLN A 25 -3.48 -8.21 1.66
CA GLN A 25 -3.93 -6.82 1.65
C GLN A 25 -4.38 -6.36 3.05
N GLN A 26 -5.14 -7.19 3.76
CA GLN A 26 -5.57 -6.85 5.13
C GLN A 26 -4.38 -6.73 6.08
N SER A 27 -3.37 -7.60 5.96
CA SER A 27 -2.17 -7.50 6.78
C SER A 27 -1.35 -6.26 6.44
N LEU A 28 -1.20 -5.94 5.16
CA LEU A 28 -0.48 -4.76 4.69
C LEU A 28 -1.12 -3.48 5.21
N LEU A 29 -2.46 -3.35 5.06
CA LEU A 29 -3.23 -2.23 5.57
C LEU A 29 -3.02 -2.04 7.07
N ARG A 30 -3.19 -3.10 7.87
CA ARG A 30 -3.03 -3.02 9.32
C ARG A 30 -1.61 -2.62 9.72
N ASN A 31 -0.60 -3.21 9.09
CA ASN A 31 0.80 -2.97 9.44
C ASN A 31 1.21 -1.53 9.08
N LEU A 32 0.92 -1.07 7.86
CA LEU A 32 1.24 0.29 7.43
C LEU A 32 0.46 1.33 8.21
N HIS A 33 -0.84 1.12 8.45
CA HIS A 33 -1.65 2.04 9.25
C HIS A 33 -1.09 2.21 10.67
N SER A 34 -0.70 1.11 11.32
CA SER A 34 -0.08 1.17 12.64
C SER A 34 1.31 1.81 12.63
N HIS A 35 2.09 1.58 11.58
CA HIS A 35 3.44 2.12 11.43
C HIS A 35 3.42 3.63 11.19
N HIS A 36 2.70 4.08 10.17
CA HIS A 36 2.56 5.51 9.86
C HIS A 36 1.90 6.26 11.03
N GLY A 37 0.90 5.65 11.69
CA GLY A 37 0.27 6.25 12.87
C GLY A 37 1.25 6.51 14.02
N PHE A 38 2.23 5.62 14.22
CA PHE A 38 3.28 5.82 15.21
C PHE A 38 4.23 6.95 14.80
N GLU A 39 4.59 7.03 13.52
CA GLU A 39 5.46 8.07 12.99
C GLU A 39 4.84 9.46 13.10
N ASP A 40 3.60 9.59 12.64
CA ASP A 40 2.82 10.82 12.71
C ASP A 40 2.65 11.31 14.16
N SER A 41 2.37 10.39 15.09
CA SER A 41 2.07 10.77 16.48
C SER A 41 3.32 11.00 17.33
N THR A 42 4.46 10.42 16.95
CA THR A 42 5.63 10.31 17.85
C THR A 42 6.91 10.79 17.20
N VAL A 43 7.22 10.26 16.02
CA VAL A 43 8.53 10.43 15.36
C VAL A 43 8.62 11.80 14.71
N PHE A 44 7.64 12.14 13.88
CA PHE A 44 7.59 13.40 13.15
C PHE A 44 7.59 14.61 14.08
N PRO A 45 6.78 14.65 15.17
CA PRO A 45 6.87 15.73 16.16
C PRO A 45 8.27 15.89 16.76
N ALA A 46 8.95 14.79 17.09
CA ALA A 46 10.29 14.83 17.66
C ALA A 46 11.33 15.36 16.66
N ILE A 47 11.24 14.95 15.38
CA ILE A 47 12.13 15.44 14.32
C ILE A 47 11.87 16.91 14.02
N ARG A 48 10.61 17.35 13.93
CA ARG A 48 10.26 18.77 13.72
C ARG A 48 10.84 19.66 14.81
N LEU A 49 10.84 19.19 16.07
CA LEU A 49 11.43 19.92 17.19
C LEU A 49 12.96 20.03 17.09
N LYS A 50 13.64 18.91 16.78
CA LYS A 50 15.12 18.85 16.74
C LYS A 50 15.72 19.41 15.44
N HIS A 51 15.01 19.28 14.33
CA HIS A 51 15.47 19.59 12.98
C HIS A 51 14.42 20.35 12.14
N PRO A 52 14.08 21.61 12.49
CA PRO A 52 13.03 22.37 11.79
C PRO A 52 13.23 22.51 10.27
N ARG A 53 14.48 22.42 9.80
CA ARG A 53 14.82 22.42 8.37
C ARG A 53 14.20 21.25 7.58
N LEU A 54 13.83 20.17 8.26
CA LEU A 54 13.23 18.98 7.64
C LEU A 54 11.71 19.06 7.55
N ASN A 55 11.07 20.12 8.09
CA ASN A 55 9.60 20.21 8.14
C ASN A 55 8.95 20.01 6.77
N VAL A 56 9.53 20.54 5.69
CA VAL A 56 9.00 20.38 4.33
C VAL A 56 9.01 18.91 3.88
N ALA A 57 10.04 18.15 4.24
CA ALA A 57 10.12 16.72 3.93
C ALA A 57 9.11 15.94 4.77
N ILE A 58 8.96 16.28 6.05
CA ILE A 58 7.94 15.65 6.91
C ILE A 58 6.53 15.95 6.41
N ASP A 59 6.24 17.18 5.98
CA ASP A 59 4.94 17.55 5.38
C ASP A 59 4.64 16.75 4.10
N LEU A 60 5.67 16.35 3.35
CA LEU A 60 5.53 15.49 2.17
C LEU A 60 5.19 14.06 2.60
N MET A 61 5.91 13.50 3.56
CA MET A 61 5.70 12.14 4.05
C MET A 61 4.33 11.96 4.72
N GLU A 62 3.85 12.95 5.49
CA GLU A 62 2.50 12.95 6.04
C GLU A 62 1.41 12.93 4.94
N LYS A 63 1.66 13.55 3.79
CA LYS A 63 0.75 13.46 2.63
C LYS A 63 0.84 12.10 1.96
N ASP A 64 2.04 11.52 1.87
CA ASP A 64 2.22 10.16 1.38
C ASP A 64 1.47 9.16 2.26
N HIS A 65 1.50 9.31 3.59
CA HIS A 65 0.72 8.50 4.52
C HIS A 65 -0.78 8.54 4.23
N GLN A 66 -1.34 9.74 4.01
CA GLN A 66 -2.76 9.92 3.68
C GLN A 66 -3.11 9.25 2.35
N ALA A 67 -2.27 9.42 1.33
CA ALA A 67 -2.48 8.83 0.02
C ALA A 67 -2.37 7.29 0.05
N LEU A 68 -1.40 6.75 0.80
CA LEU A 68 -1.23 5.31 1.01
C LEU A 68 -2.44 4.71 1.74
N ASP A 69 -2.91 5.33 2.83
CA ASP A 69 -4.05 4.84 3.59
C ASP A 69 -5.32 4.81 2.73
N GLN A 70 -5.55 5.87 1.92
CA GLN A 70 -6.67 5.93 0.98
C GLN A 70 -6.60 4.83 -0.09
N LEU A 71 -5.43 4.62 -0.72
CA LEU A 71 -5.25 3.58 -1.73
C LEU A 71 -5.46 2.18 -1.16
N LEU A 72 -4.89 1.90 0.02
CA LEU A 72 -5.04 0.62 0.73
C LEU A 72 -6.51 0.36 1.09
N HIS A 73 -7.23 1.36 1.58
CA HIS A 73 -8.66 1.25 1.87
C HIS A 73 -9.47 0.95 0.61
N MET A 74 -9.21 1.64 -0.51
CA MET A 74 -9.90 1.37 -1.78
C MET A 74 -9.64 -0.04 -2.31
N LEU A 75 -8.39 -0.51 -2.24
CA LEU A 75 -8.02 -1.87 -2.64
C LEU A 75 -8.71 -2.92 -1.77
N HIS A 76 -8.72 -2.71 -0.45
CA HIS A 76 -9.39 -3.60 0.49
C HIS A 76 -10.90 -3.67 0.24
N GLN A 77 -11.57 -2.53 0.09
CA GLN A 77 -13.01 -2.47 -0.21
C GLN A 77 -13.36 -3.21 -1.51
N ARG A 78 -12.56 -3.05 -2.57
CA ARG A 78 -12.76 -3.76 -3.85
C ARG A 78 -12.57 -5.26 -3.72
N ALA A 79 -11.55 -5.69 -2.98
CA ALA A 79 -11.29 -7.10 -2.75
C ALA A 79 -12.43 -7.77 -1.96
N GLN A 80 -13.03 -7.06 -1.01
CA GLN A 80 -14.20 -7.55 -0.25
C GLN A 80 -15.49 -7.55 -1.08
N ALA A 81 -15.65 -6.60 -2.00
CA ALA A 81 -16.84 -6.45 -2.82
C ALA A 81 -16.93 -7.42 -4.02
N ALA A 82 -15.86 -8.18 -4.32
CA ALA A 82 -15.81 -9.06 -5.48
C ALA A 82 -16.33 -10.47 -5.14
N PRO A 83 -17.59 -10.84 -5.48
CA PRO A 83 -17.98 -12.24 -5.51
C PRO A 83 -17.13 -12.97 -6.56
N SER A 84 -16.54 -14.10 -6.16
CA SER A 84 -15.63 -14.92 -6.97
C SER A 84 -16.22 -15.40 -8.30
N SER A 85 -17.53 -15.26 -8.52
CA SER A 85 -18.23 -15.58 -9.77
C SER A 85 -18.29 -14.45 -10.82
N LEU A 86 -17.86 -13.22 -10.52
CA LEU A 86 -18.08 -12.04 -11.39
C LEU A 86 -16.83 -11.19 -11.66
N ILE A 87 -15.63 -11.75 -11.45
CA ILE A 87 -14.39 -11.03 -11.75
C ILE A 87 -14.21 -10.93 -13.27
N SER A 88 -14.49 -9.76 -13.84
CA SER A 88 -14.23 -9.45 -15.25
C SER A 88 -12.78 -9.02 -15.47
N SER A 89 -12.29 -9.09 -16.72
CA SER A 89 -10.96 -8.58 -17.09
C SER A 89 -10.79 -7.11 -16.72
N ALA A 90 -11.81 -6.28 -16.91
CA ALA A 90 -11.76 -4.87 -16.54
C ALA A 90 -11.55 -4.63 -15.03
N ILE A 91 -12.14 -5.48 -14.18
CA ILE A 91 -11.93 -5.42 -12.72
C ILE A 91 -10.48 -5.82 -12.38
N LEU A 92 -9.94 -6.85 -13.03
CA LEU A 92 -8.56 -7.29 -12.84
C LEU A 92 -7.55 -6.23 -13.30
N ASP A 93 -7.77 -5.60 -14.45
CA ASP A 93 -6.90 -4.54 -14.96
C ASP A 93 -6.93 -3.31 -14.07
N THR A 94 -8.12 -2.95 -13.55
CA THR A 94 -8.25 -1.87 -12.56
C THR A 94 -7.46 -2.20 -11.28
N ALA A 95 -7.62 -3.41 -10.75
CA ALA A 95 -6.91 -3.84 -9.55
C ALA A 95 -5.38 -3.88 -9.76
N ARG A 96 -4.92 -4.30 -10.95
CA ARG A 96 -3.50 -4.29 -11.33
C ARG A 96 -2.94 -2.87 -11.34
N ASN A 97 -3.64 -1.93 -11.96
CA ASN A 97 -3.19 -0.54 -12.02
C ASN A 97 -3.11 0.08 -10.61
N GLN A 98 -4.13 -0.15 -9.78
CA GLN A 98 -4.12 0.34 -8.40
C GLN A 98 -3.01 -0.29 -7.54
N ALA A 99 -2.67 -1.56 -7.78
CA ALA A 99 -1.53 -2.20 -7.12
C ALA A 99 -0.20 -1.59 -7.58
N ALA A 100 -0.06 -1.25 -8.86
CA ALA A 100 1.12 -0.56 -9.37
C ALA A 100 1.24 0.87 -8.82
N ASP A 101 0.14 1.60 -8.69
CA ASP A 101 0.12 2.92 -8.07
C ASP A 101 0.54 2.86 -6.59
N LEU A 102 0.04 1.85 -5.86
CA LEU A 102 0.44 1.59 -4.47
C LEU A 102 1.93 1.27 -4.36
N GLU A 103 2.45 0.40 -5.23
CA GLU A 103 3.86 0.02 -5.25
C GLU A 103 4.76 1.23 -5.51
N ALA A 104 4.43 2.04 -6.51
CA ALA A 104 5.19 3.24 -6.86
C ALA A 104 5.21 4.26 -5.70
N LEU A 105 4.05 4.52 -5.08
CA LEU A 105 3.96 5.44 -3.96
C LEU A 105 4.71 4.92 -2.73
N LEU A 106 4.54 3.63 -2.40
CA LEU A 106 5.21 3.02 -1.25
C LEU A 106 6.74 3.02 -1.43
N HIS A 107 7.22 2.73 -2.64
CA HIS A 107 8.65 2.77 -2.94
C HIS A 107 9.24 4.18 -2.76
N GLY A 108 8.59 5.20 -3.32
CA GLY A 108 9.03 6.59 -3.16
C GLY A 108 8.99 7.05 -1.69
N HIS A 109 7.94 6.66 -0.97
CA HIS A 109 7.80 6.94 0.45
C HIS A 109 8.95 6.31 1.27
N MET A 110 9.19 5.00 1.10
CA MET A 110 10.29 4.28 1.77
C MET A 110 11.65 4.90 1.47
N GLN A 111 11.90 5.29 0.21
CA GLN A 111 13.15 5.94 -0.15
C GLN A 111 13.34 7.26 0.62
N ASN A 112 12.30 8.07 0.77
CA ASN A 112 12.36 9.29 1.58
C ASN A 112 12.66 8.97 3.05
N GLU A 113 12.08 7.91 3.61
CA GLU A 113 12.37 7.50 4.98
C GLU A 113 13.83 7.08 5.16
N GLU A 114 14.35 6.27 4.24
CA GLU A 114 15.73 5.78 4.26
C GLU A 114 16.75 6.91 4.09
N GLU A 115 16.46 7.89 3.25
CA GLU A 115 17.36 9.01 2.99
C GLU A 115 17.28 10.12 4.06
N ILE A 116 16.15 10.26 4.75
CA ILE A 116 15.87 11.39 5.64
C ILE A 116 15.69 10.95 7.10
N LEU A 117 14.76 10.03 7.38
CA LEU A 117 14.44 9.62 8.74
C LEU A 117 15.51 8.70 9.35
N VAL A 118 15.93 7.67 8.62
CA VAL A 118 16.89 6.67 9.12
C VAL A 118 18.20 7.32 9.58
N PRO A 119 18.80 8.27 8.84
CA PRO A 119 19.98 8.98 9.32
C PRO A 119 19.70 9.80 10.60
N CYS A 120 18.52 10.41 10.72
CA CYS A 120 18.15 11.12 11.95
C CYS A 120 18.09 10.17 13.15
N TYR A 121 17.59 8.94 12.98
CA TYR A 121 17.62 7.93 14.03
C TYR A 121 19.04 7.49 14.38
N LEU A 122 19.88 7.20 13.40
CA LEU A 122 21.21 6.66 13.65
C LEU A 122 22.17 7.69 14.26
N ILE A 123 21.94 8.97 14.02
CA ILE A 123 22.79 10.05 14.53
C ILE A 123 22.32 10.56 15.90
N TYR A 124 21.02 10.47 16.20
CA TYR A 124 20.42 11.09 17.39
C TYR A 124 19.61 10.14 18.29
N GLY A 125 19.57 8.85 17.95
CA GLY A 125 18.98 7.75 18.74
C GLY A 125 19.93 7.17 19.76
#